data_AF-I2CJE5-F1
#
_entry.id   AF-I2CJE5-F1
#
_cell.length_a   1.000
_cell.length_b   1.000
_cell.length_c   1.000
_cell.angle_alpha   90.00
_cell.angle_beta   90.00
_cell.angle_gamma   90.00
#
_symmetry.space_group_name_H-M   'P 1'
#
loop_
_entity.id
_entity.type
_entity.pdbx_description
1 polymer ?
#
loop_
_entity_poly.entity_id
_entity_poly.type
_entity_poly.pdbx_seq_one_letter_code
_entity_poly.pdbx_strand_id
1 'polypeptide(L)'
;KIGESLKKILNPLLEFGSAVIDHVLLKHGFTLGCKIGKDFNIEEDMSKLILALEYANNMMNSARQNISKGYIIQKKEIKPTTDGQKDFIYTNIEFHPFLFEQYKDHPYKEFASFDVAVDEYFSTMEGQKLDLKALQQEREALKKLENVKKDHDQRLITLEKTQELDKQKAELISRNQSLVDNAILAIQSALANQMAWPDIKVLLKEAESKGDPVASAIKQLKLETNHISLLLHDPYEDSDEESELKPMLIDIDLAHTAFGNARKYYNQKRSAA
;
A
#
# COMPACT_ATOMS: atom_id res chain seq x y z
N LYS A 1 -19.20 33.24 -5.89
CA LYS A 1 -19.41 31.81 -6.20
C LYS A 1 -19.22 31.01 -4.91
N ILE A 2 -20.18 30.17 -4.54
CA ILE A 2 -20.14 29.38 -3.29
C ILE A 2 -19.03 28.31 -3.40
N GLY A 3 -18.24 28.11 -2.35
CA GLY A 3 -17.16 27.12 -2.28
C GLY A 3 -15.80 27.56 -2.83
N GLU A 4 -15.71 28.71 -3.49
CA GLU A 4 -14.43 29.30 -3.90
C GLU A 4 -13.69 29.91 -2.70
N SER A 5 -12.35 29.87 -2.74
CA SER A 5 -11.51 30.48 -1.70
C SER A 5 -11.60 32.00 -1.78
N LEU A 6 -11.86 32.64 -0.63
CA LEU A 6 -11.96 34.08 -0.49
C LEU A 6 -10.70 34.78 -1.04
N LYS A 7 -9.50 34.25 -0.74
CA LYS A 7 -8.24 34.74 -1.32
C LYS A 7 -8.26 34.78 -2.84
N LYS A 8 -8.72 33.72 -3.51
CA LYS A 8 -8.71 33.65 -4.98
C LYS A 8 -9.59 34.72 -5.62
N ILE A 9 -10.68 35.10 -4.94
CA ILE A 9 -11.60 36.13 -5.39
C ILE A 9 -11.01 37.53 -5.15
N LEU A 10 -10.34 37.73 -4.01
CA LEU A 10 -9.74 39.00 -3.64
C LEU A 10 -8.46 39.32 -4.43
N ASN A 11 -7.64 38.31 -4.74
CA ASN A 11 -6.33 38.49 -5.38
C ASN A 11 -6.35 39.31 -6.69
N PRO A 12 -7.30 39.13 -7.64
CA PRO A 12 -7.37 39.99 -8.83
C PRO A 12 -7.98 41.38 -8.58
N LEU A 13 -8.59 41.60 -7.41
CA LEU A 13 -9.30 42.85 -7.07
C LEU A 13 -8.46 43.80 -6.21
N LEU A 14 -7.33 43.32 -5.67
CA LEU A 14 -6.49 44.04 -4.73
C LEU A 14 -5.08 44.22 -5.30
N GLU A 15 -4.40 45.27 -4.84
CA GLU A 15 -3.01 45.56 -5.21
C GLU A 15 -1.99 44.80 -4.36
N PHE A 16 -2.45 43.99 -3.39
CA PHE A 16 -1.59 43.23 -2.49
C PHE A 16 -1.39 41.80 -2.98
N GLY A 17 -0.19 41.26 -2.74
CA GLY A 17 0.10 39.85 -3.01
C GLY A 17 -0.69 38.88 -2.13
N SER A 18 -0.80 37.64 -2.60
CA SER A 18 -1.52 36.54 -1.93
C SER A 18 -1.12 36.34 -0.47
N ALA A 19 0.17 36.47 -0.14
CA ALA A 19 0.69 36.29 1.22
C ALA A 19 0.17 37.36 2.20
N VAL A 20 0.01 38.60 1.74
CA VAL A 20 -0.55 39.70 2.55
C VAL A 20 -2.03 39.45 2.79
N ILE A 21 -2.77 38.99 1.76
CA ILE A 21 -4.19 38.64 1.89
C ILE A 21 -4.37 37.54 2.94
N ASP A 22 -3.60 36.46 2.87
CA ASP A 22 -3.67 35.38 3.87
C ASP A 22 -3.34 35.90 5.28
N HIS A 23 -2.32 36.76 5.39
CA HIS A 23 -1.91 37.33 6.68
C HIS A 23 -3.01 38.14 7.34
N VAL A 24 -3.61 39.09 6.61
CA VAL A 24 -4.62 39.99 7.19
C VAL A 24 -5.91 39.25 7.50
N LEU A 25 -6.28 38.26 6.67
CA LEU A 25 -7.43 37.41 6.94
C LEU A 25 -7.22 36.60 8.24
N LEU A 26 -6.06 35.94 8.38
CA LEU A 26 -5.72 35.23 9.61
C LEU A 26 -5.74 36.13 10.84
N LYS A 27 -5.17 37.34 10.72
CA LYS A 27 -5.09 38.29 11.84
C LYS A 27 -6.46 38.73 12.35
N HIS A 28 -7.46 38.73 11.48
CA HIS A 28 -8.85 39.10 11.78
C HIS A 28 -9.76 37.89 12.03
N GLY A 29 -9.17 36.72 12.30
CA GLY A 29 -9.88 35.52 12.77
C GLY A 29 -10.41 34.61 11.67
N PHE A 30 -10.07 34.84 10.40
CA PHE A 30 -10.40 33.90 9.32
C PHE A 30 -9.40 32.75 9.28
N THR A 31 -9.82 31.61 8.73
CA THR A 31 -8.93 30.45 8.54
C THR A 31 -8.14 30.54 7.23
N LEU A 32 -6.96 29.90 7.18
CA LEU A 32 -6.22 29.74 5.93
C LEU A 32 -7.06 29.01 4.89
N GLY A 33 -7.16 29.58 3.68
CA GLY A 33 -7.95 29.00 2.60
C GLY A 33 -9.47 29.11 2.78
N CYS A 34 -9.95 30.00 3.66
CA CYS A 34 -11.36 30.34 3.89
C CYS A 34 -12.20 30.32 2.61
N LYS A 35 -13.34 29.60 2.62
CA LYS A 35 -14.24 29.43 1.46
C LYS A 35 -15.59 30.13 1.66
N ILE A 36 -16.08 30.77 0.60
CA ILE A 36 -17.38 31.46 0.62
C ILE A 36 -18.52 30.47 0.84
N GLY A 37 -19.41 30.78 1.78
CA GLY A 37 -20.59 29.98 2.11
C GLY A 37 -20.32 28.79 3.03
N LYS A 38 -19.06 28.54 3.41
CA LYS A 38 -18.71 27.56 4.45
C LYS A 38 -18.05 28.24 5.64
N ASP A 39 -16.97 28.97 5.38
CA ASP A 39 -16.13 29.60 6.40
C ASP A 39 -16.27 31.14 6.39
N PHE A 40 -17.00 31.68 5.42
CA PHE A 40 -17.25 33.12 5.25
C PHE A 40 -18.72 33.36 4.91
N ASN A 41 -19.40 34.15 5.74
CA ASN A 41 -20.75 34.62 5.50
C ASN A 41 -20.74 36.11 5.14
N ILE A 42 -21.34 36.47 4.00
CA ILE A 42 -21.35 37.84 3.49
C ILE A 42 -22.08 38.79 4.46
N GLU A 43 -23.15 38.34 5.11
CA GLU A 43 -23.91 39.25 5.99
C GLU A 43 -23.20 39.49 7.32
N GLU A 44 -22.46 38.51 7.82
CA GLU A 44 -21.87 38.54 9.17
C GLU A 44 -20.40 38.97 9.17
N ASP A 45 -19.63 38.58 8.14
CA ASP A 45 -18.17 38.71 8.14
C ASP A 45 -17.64 39.86 7.25
N MET A 46 -18.50 40.52 6.47
CA MET A 46 -18.07 41.63 5.60
C MET A 46 -17.44 42.79 6.36
N SER A 47 -17.93 43.11 7.55
CA SER A 47 -17.34 44.12 8.43
C SER A 47 -15.91 43.77 8.84
N LYS A 48 -15.67 42.53 9.26
CA LYS A 48 -14.32 42.03 9.58
C LYS A 48 -13.40 42.01 8.37
N LEU A 49 -13.93 41.65 7.20
CA LEU A 49 -13.17 41.65 5.95
C LEU A 49 -12.71 43.07 5.59
N ILE A 50 -13.58 44.08 5.71
CA ILE A 50 -13.21 45.49 5.47
C ILE A 50 -12.06 45.90 6.40
N LEU A 51 -12.17 45.61 7.70
CA LEU A 51 -11.10 45.89 8.67
C LEU A 51 -9.77 45.20 8.29
N ALA A 52 -9.84 43.94 7.82
CA ALA A 52 -8.65 43.22 7.35
C ALA A 52 -7.99 43.89 6.13
N LEU A 53 -8.79 44.40 5.20
CA LEU A 53 -8.30 45.10 4.01
C LEU A 53 -7.76 46.51 4.33
N GLU A 54 -8.37 47.22 5.28
CA GLU A 54 -7.83 48.47 5.81
C GLU A 54 -6.47 48.24 6.50
N TYR A 55 -6.35 47.16 7.27
CA TYR A 55 -5.08 46.75 7.86
C TYR A 55 -4.01 46.47 6.79
N ALA A 56 -4.37 45.77 5.70
CA ALA A 56 -3.47 45.54 4.57
C ALA A 56 -2.99 46.85 3.93
N ASN A 57 -3.90 47.81 3.70
CA ASN A 57 -3.56 49.15 3.19
C ASN A 57 -2.57 49.87 4.10
N ASN A 58 -2.81 49.84 5.42
CA ASN A 58 -1.93 50.47 6.40
C ASN A 58 -0.53 49.83 6.42
N MET A 59 -0.44 48.50 6.29
CA MET A 59 0.83 47.80 6.16
C MET A 59 1.61 48.26 4.92
N MET A 60 0.95 48.36 3.77
CA MET A 60 1.59 48.81 2.52
C MET A 60 2.05 50.26 2.60
N ASN A 61 1.25 51.15 3.17
CA ASN A 61 1.62 52.55 3.37
C ASN A 61 2.84 52.67 4.30
N SER A 62 2.86 51.89 5.39
CA SER A 62 3.99 51.86 6.32
C SER A 62 5.26 51.33 5.67
N ALA A 63 5.15 50.32 4.81
CA ALA A 63 6.29 49.75 4.07
C ALA A 63 6.90 50.73 3.05
N ARG A 64 6.15 51.73 2.56
CA ARG A 64 6.69 52.80 1.70
C ARG A 64 7.54 53.81 2.45
N GLN A 65 7.36 53.93 3.77
CA GLN A 65 7.98 54.97 4.59
C GLN A 65 9.12 54.44 5.46
N ASN A 66 9.16 53.13 5.71
CA ASN A 66 10.10 52.52 6.66
C ASN A 66 10.85 51.37 6.01
N ILE A 67 12.09 51.16 6.44
CA ILE A 67 12.88 49.97 6.05
C ILE A 67 12.28 48.76 6.75
N SER A 68 11.90 47.74 5.96
CA SER A 68 11.43 46.47 6.48
C SER A 68 12.59 45.57 6.89
N LYS A 69 12.36 44.77 7.93
CA LYS A 69 13.20 43.62 8.26
C LYS A 69 13.09 42.54 7.18
N GLY A 70 13.91 41.51 7.27
CA GLY A 70 13.83 40.34 6.40
C GLY A 70 13.55 39.08 7.20
N TYR A 71 12.72 38.19 6.67
CA TYR A 71 12.44 36.90 7.27
C TYR A 71 12.61 35.81 6.21
N ILE A 72 13.33 34.75 6.55
CA ILE A 72 13.38 33.53 5.74
C ILE A 72 12.62 32.44 6.50
N ILE A 73 11.53 31.96 5.91
CA ILE A 73 10.73 30.86 6.44
C ILE A 73 11.42 29.54 6.09
N GLN A 74 11.56 28.69 7.10
CA GLN A 74 12.25 27.41 6.99
C GLN A 74 11.29 26.25 7.21
N LYS A 75 11.67 25.08 6.72
CA LYS A 75 11.01 23.80 7.01
C LYS A 75 12.02 22.80 7.53
N LYS A 76 11.60 22.07 8.56
CA LYS A 76 12.37 20.98 9.15
C LYS A 76 12.15 19.71 8.33
N GLU A 77 13.17 19.25 7.62
CA GLU A 77 13.21 17.97 6.95
C GLU A 77 13.93 16.96 7.83
N ILE A 78 13.28 15.83 8.12
CA ILE A 78 13.86 14.75 8.94
C ILE A 78 14.64 13.83 8.01
N LYS A 79 15.90 13.58 8.35
CA LYS A 79 16.73 12.58 7.68
C LYS A 79 16.31 11.18 8.10
N PRO A 80 16.12 10.26 7.14
CA PRO A 80 15.85 8.87 7.47
C PRO A 80 17.16 8.20 7.90
N THR A 81 17.28 7.86 9.18
CA THR A 81 18.47 7.19 9.74
C THR A 81 18.13 5.76 10.15
N THR A 82 19.12 4.88 10.05
CA THR A 82 19.03 3.47 10.45
C THR A 82 19.07 3.26 11.96
N ASP A 83 19.68 4.18 12.73
CA ASP A 83 19.95 4.01 14.17
C ASP A 83 19.02 4.80 15.11
N GLY A 84 17.86 5.26 14.62
CA GLY A 84 16.86 5.94 15.46
C GLY A 84 17.22 7.37 15.93
N GLN A 85 18.45 7.85 15.69
CA GLN A 85 18.82 9.25 15.88
C GLN A 85 18.21 10.10 14.76
N LYS A 86 17.15 10.86 15.09
CA LYS A 86 16.50 11.76 14.14
C LYS A 86 17.37 12.99 13.90
N ASP A 87 18.27 12.90 12.93
CA ASP A 87 18.95 14.07 12.39
C ASP A 87 17.98 14.87 11.50
N PHE A 88 18.15 16.19 11.42
CA PHE A 88 17.25 17.06 10.68
C PHE A 88 18.00 18.21 10.00
N ILE A 89 17.46 18.67 8.88
CA ILE A 89 17.96 19.84 8.17
C ILE A 89 16.85 20.87 8.05
N TYR A 90 17.23 22.15 8.08
CA TYR A 90 16.33 23.25 7.78
C TYR A 90 16.52 23.68 6.33
N THR A 91 15.44 23.69 5.56
CA THR A 91 15.42 24.18 4.18
C THR A 91 14.63 25.48 4.11
N ASN A 92 15.17 26.47 3.39
CA ASN A 92 14.48 27.74 3.19
C ASN A 92 13.39 27.53 2.13
N ILE A 93 12.18 28.03 2.39
CA ILE A 93 11.04 27.90 1.46
C ILE A 93 10.72 29.24 0.83
N GLU A 94 10.58 30.27 1.66
CA GLU A 94 10.13 31.59 1.24
C GLU A 94 10.85 32.67 2.05
N PHE A 95 10.92 33.86 1.49
CA PHE A 95 11.43 35.04 2.17
C PHE A 95 10.41 36.17 2.07
N HIS A 96 10.22 36.90 3.17
CA HIS A 96 9.20 37.94 3.30
C HIS A 96 9.74 39.16 4.05
N PRO A 97 9.25 40.38 3.74
CA PRO A 97 9.62 41.60 4.47
C PRO A 97 8.99 41.68 5.88
N PHE A 98 8.06 40.77 6.18
CA PHE A 98 7.37 40.67 7.47
C PHE A 98 7.20 39.20 7.86
N LEU A 99 7.18 38.93 9.17
CA LEU A 99 6.76 37.64 9.68
C LEU A 99 5.23 37.56 9.60
N PHE A 100 4.72 36.99 8.51
CA PHE A 100 3.30 36.82 8.32
C PHE A 100 2.72 35.79 9.29
N GLU A 101 1.46 36.00 9.70
CA GLU A 101 0.77 35.19 10.71
C GLU A 101 0.68 33.71 10.30
N GLN A 102 0.56 33.41 9.00
CA GLN A 102 0.58 32.02 8.50
C GLN A 102 1.88 31.27 8.76
N TYR A 103 2.98 31.98 9.04
CA TYR A 103 4.31 31.40 9.25
C TYR A 103 4.82 31.57 10.68
N LYS A 104 4.01 32.11 11.59
CA LYS A 104 4.44 32.41 12.97
C LYS A 104 4.86 31.17 13.75
N ASP A 105 4.24 30.03 13.47
CA ASP A 105 4.56 28.74 14.11
C ASP A 105 5.62 27.94 13.33
N HIS A 106 6.09 28.45 12.19
CA HIS A 106 7.15 27.83 11.42
C HIS A 106 8.53 28.25 11.95
N PRO A 107 9.58 27.43 11.79
CA PRO A 107 10.94 27.89 12.04
C PRO A 107 11.30 28.97 11.01
N TYR A 108 11.91 30.07 11.47
CA TYR A 108 12.32 31.17 10.60
C TYR A 108 13.65 31.77 11.06
N LYS A 109 14.32 32.46 10.13
CA LYS A 109 15.47 33.33 10.39
C LYS A 109 15.07 34.78 10.18
N GLU A 110 15.41 35.65 11.13
CA GLU A 110 15.17 37.09 11.06
C GLU A 110 16.47 37.83 10.71
N PHE A 111 16.36 38.84 9.85
CA PHE A 111 17.45 39.66 9.36
C PHE A 111 17.13 41.14 9.52
N ALA A 112 18.18 41.96 9.60
CA ALA A 112 18.07 43.39 9.81
C ALA A 112 17.31 44.13 8.69
N SER A 113 17.44 43.68 7.44
CA SER A 113 16.70 44.20 6.30
C SER A 113 16.20 43.09 5.38
N PHE A 114 15.20 43.41 4.56
CA PHE A 114 14.70 42.49 3.55
C PHE A 114 15.78 42.13 2.51
N ASP A 115 16.59 43.09 2.07
CA ASP A 115 17.67 42.84 1.09
C ASP A 115 18.67 41.77 1.58
N VAL A 116 19.06 41.84 2.86
CA VAL A 116 19.96 40.84 3.45
C VAL A 116 19.33 39.45 3.48
N ALA A 117 18.03 39.35 3.75
CA ALA A 117 17.31 38.07 3.69
C ALA A 117 17.23 37.51 2.26
N VAL A 118 17.08 38.38 1.25
CA VAL A 118 17.07 37.98 -0.16
C VAL A 118 18.45 37.43 -0.56
N ASP A 119 19.53 38.15 -0.24
CA ASP A 119 20.90 37.75 -0.55
C ASP A 119 21.24 36.39 0.10
N GLU A 120 20.93 36.22 1.38
CA GLU A 120 21.15 34.95 2.10
C GLU A 120 20.31 33.81 1.50
N TYR A 121 19.05 34.07 1.14
CA TYR A 121 18.17 33.07 0.54
C TYR A 121 18.75 32.53 -0.77
N PHE A 122 19.12 33.42 -1.69
CA PHE A 122 19.65 33.00 -3.00
C PHE A 122 21.08 32.45 -2.90
N SER A 123 21.89 32.93 -1.95
CA SER A 123 23.24 32.40 -1.71
C SER A 123 23.23 30.96 -1.19
N THR A 124 22.21 30.57 -0.40
CA THR A 124 22.11 29.23 0.20
C THR A 124 21.24 28.25 -0.60
N MET A 125 20.47 28.73 -1.59
CA MET A 125 19.54 27.95 -2.38
C MET A 125 20.18 26.77 -3.13
N GLU A 126 21.36 26.97 -3.73
CA GLU A 126 22.05 25.90 -4.47
C GLU A 126 22.52 24.78 -3.54
N GLY A 127 23.08 25.13 -2.38
CA GLY A 127 23.49 24.17 -1.36
C GLY A 127 22.30 23.35 -0.85
N GLN A 128 21.18 24.01 -0.54
CA GLN A 128 19.96 23.34 -0.10
C GLN A 128 19.40 22.37 -1.13
N LYS A 129 19.51 22.71 -2.42
CA LYS A 129 19.07 21.83 -3.51
C LYS A 129 19.90 20.55 -3.57
N LEU A 130 21.21 20.63 -3.31
CA LEU A 130 22.08 19.46 -3.23
C LEU A 130 21.73 18.59 -2.01
N ASP A 131 21.54 19.21 -0.85
CA ASP A 131 21.16 18.50 0.38
C ASP A 131 19.83 17.77 0.24
N LEU A 132 18.82 18.42 -0.34
CA LEU A 132 17.51 17.80 -0.61
C LEU A 132 17.62 16.62 -1.57
N LYS A 133 18.48 16.73 -2.59
CA LYS A 133 18.72 15.64 -3.54
C LYS A 133 19.41 14.46 -2.85
N ALA A 134 20.40 14.70 -2.01
CA ALA A 134 21.07 13.67 -1.22
C ALA A 134 20.08 12.96 -0.29
N LEU A 135 19.26 13.74 0.45
CA LEU A 135 18.24 13.21 1.35
C LEU A 135 17.20 12.36 0.61
N GLN A 136 16.79 12.78 -0.59
CA GLN A 136 15.88 11.99 -1.42
C GLN A 136 16.52 10.67 -1.89
N GLN A 137 17.80 10.69 -2.28
CA GLN A 137 18.53 9.47 -2.65
C GLN A 137 18.64 8.49 -1.47
N GLU A 138 18.90 8.99 -0.26
CA GLU A 138 18.90 8.18 0.97
C GLU A 138 17.52 7.56 1.25
N ARG A 139 16.44 8.35 1.16
CA ARG A 139 15.06 7.86 1.30
C ARG A 139 14.76 6.73 0.31
N GLU A 140 15.17 6.88 -0.95
CA GLU A 140 14.95 5.88 -1.98
C GLU A 140 15.75 4.61 -1.75
N ALA A 141 17.01 4.72 -1.31
CA ALA A 141 17.83 3.56 -0.96
C ALA A 141 17.22 2.77 0.21
N LEU A 142 16.78 3.45 1.27
CA LEU A 142 16.13 2.80 2.42
C LEU A 142 14.79 2.16 2.03
N LYS A 143 13.99 2.82 1.19
CA LYS A 143 12.74 2.26 0.69
C LYS A 143 12.98 1.00 -0.15
N LYS A 144 14.03 0.96 -0.98
CA LYS A 144 14.42 -0.25 -1.72
C LYS A 144 14.77 -1.39 -0.78
N LEU A 145 15.54 -1.11 0.27
CA LEU A 145 15.90 -2.11 1.28
C LEU A 145 14.67 -2.65 2.02
N GLU A 146 13.74 -1.78 2.41
CA GLU A 146 12.49 -2.20 3.06
C GLU A 146 11.62 -3.07 2.14
N ASN A 147 11.54 -2.72 0.85
CA ASN A 147 10.81 -3.51 -0.13
C ASN A 147 11.41 -4.91 -0.32
N VAL A 148 12.74 -5.02 -0.35
CA VAL A 148 13.44 -6.32 -0.43
C VAL A 148 13.15 -7.16 0.81
N LYS A 149 13.19 -6.57 2.01
CA LYS A 149 12.82 -7.27 3.25
C LYS A 149 11.40 -7.81 3.19
N LYS A 150 10.43 -6.96 2.82
CA LYS A 150 9.01 -7.36 2.71
C LYS A 150 8.81 -8.46 1.67
N ASP A 151 9.48 -8.38 0.53
CA ASP A 151 9.42 -9.43 -0.51
C ASP A 151 9.99 -10.75 0.01
N HIS A 152 11.12 -10.73 0.74
CA HIS A 152 11.65 -11.94 1.38
C HIS A 152 10.69 -12.52 2.42
N ASP A 153 10.12 -11.69 3.30
CA ASP A 153 9.16 -12.13 4.31
C ASP A 153 7.91 -12.75 3.66
N GLN A 154 7.37 -12.12 2.62
CA GLN A 154 6.22 -12.64 1.87
C GLN A 154 6.53 -13.95 1.16
N ARG A 155 7.74 -14.09 0.60
CA ARG A 155 8.19 -15.35 -0.01
C ARG A 155 8.32 -16.45 1.03
N LEU A 156 8.87 -16.17 2.21
CA LEU A 156 8.96 -17.14 3.31
C LEU A 156 7.57 -17.60 3.75
N ILE A 157 6.63 -16.68 3.98
CA ILE A 157 5.24 -17.01 4.36
C ILE A 157 4.55 -17.86 3.28
N THR A 158 4.76 -17.53 2.01
CA THR A 158 4.17 -18.28 0.90
C THR A 158 4.77 -19.68 0.81
N LEU A 159 6.08 -19.79 0.98
CA LEU A 159 6.82 -21.05 0.96
C LEU A 159 6.36 -21.98 2.09
N GLU A 160 6.22 -21.45 3.31
CA GLU A 160 5.72 -22.18 4.47
C GLU A 160 4.29 -22.68 4.25
N LYS A 161 3.41 -21.83 3.69
CA LYS A 161 2.04 -22.24 3.32
C LYS A 161 2.02 -23.34 2.26
N THR A 162 2.83 -23.24 1.22
CA THR A 162 2.94 -24.28 0.19
C THR A 162 3.45 -25.59 0.80
N GLN A 163 4.45 -25.52 1.68
CA GLN A 163 5.00 -26.67 2.38
C GLN A 163 3.95 -27.38 3.23
N GLU A 164 3.15 -26.63 3.99
CA GLU A 164 2.09 -27.20 4.83
C GLU A 164 0.97 -27.81 3.97
N LEU A 165 0.56 -27.14 2.88
CA LEU A 165 -0.42 -27.69 1.96
C LEU A 165 0.05 -29.01 1.32
N ASP A 166 1.31 -29.10 0.89
CA ASP A 166 1.83 -30.32 0.28
C ASP A 166 1.98 -31.45 1.29
N LYS A 167 2.31 -31.13 2.55
CA LYS A 167 2.27 -32.10 3.65
C LYS A 167 0.84 -32.64 3.87
N GLN A 168 -0.16 -31.77 3.99
CA GLN A 168 -1.55 -32.16 4.18
C GLN A 168 -2.07 -33.01 3.00
N LYS A 169 -1.69 -32.68 1.76
CA LYS A 169 -2.02 -33.52 0.59
C LYS A 169 -1.41 -34.91 0.69
N ALA A 170 -0.13 -34.99 1.06
CA ALA A 170 0.57 -36.26 1.19
C ALA A 170 -0.04 -37.14 2.30
N GLU A 171 -0.43 -36.53 3.43
CA GLU A 171 -1.13 -37.19 4.52
C GLU A 171 -2.49 -37.72 4.09
N LEU A 172 -3.32 -36.91 3.42
CA LEU A 172 -4.63 -37.35 2.91
C LEU A 172 -4.50 -38.48 1.89
N ILE A 173 -3.53 -38.44 0.99
CA ILE A 173 -3.26 -39.56 0.06
C ILE A 173 -2.88 -40.83 0.83
N SER A 174 -2.03 -40.69 1.85
CA SER A 174 -1.55 -41.82 2.65
C SER A 174 -2.68 -42.48 3.46
N ARG A 175 -3.57 -41.67 4.04
CA ARG A 175 -4.75 -42.17 4.80
C ARG A 175 -5.79 -42.83 3.89
N ASN A 176 -5.92 -42.36 2.65
CA ASN A 176 -6.87 -42.89 1.66
C ASN A 176 -6.22 -43.86 0.65
N GLN A 177 -5.13 -44.53 1.02
CA GLN A 177 -4.29 -45.28 0.07
C GLN A 177 -5.09 -46.27 -0.79
N SER A 178 -5.96 -47.07 -0.17
CA SER A 178 -6.78 -48.06 -0.89
C SER A 178 -7.73 -47.44 -1.89
N LEU A 179 -8.38 -46.33 -1.52
CA LEU A 179 -9.29 -45.59 -2.40
C LEU A 179 -8.53 -45.01 -3.60
N VAL A 180 -7.37 -44.40 -3.36
CA VAL A 180 -6.54 -43.79 -4.41
C VAL A 180 -6.01 -44.85 -5.37
N ASP A 181 -5.47 -45.96 -4.87
CA ASP A 181 -4.97 -47.05 -5.72
C ASP A 181 -6.12 -47.68 -6.54
N ASN A 182 -7.31 -47.86 -5.96
CA ASN A 182 -8.48 -48.34 -6.70
C ASN A 182 -8.93 -47.36 -7.79
N ALA A 183 -8.89 -46.05 -7.53
CA ALA A 183 -9.19 -45.03 -8.53
C ALA A 183 -8.21 -45.05 -9.70
N ILE A 184 -6.91 -45.17 -9.42
CA ILE A 184 -5.86 -45.29 -10.43
C ILE A 184 -6.11 -46.54 -11.28
N LEU A 185 -6.33 -47.70 -10.65
CA LEU A 185 -6.55 -48.97 -11.34
C LEU A 185 -7.80 -48.93 -12.23
N ALA A 186 -8.91 -48.35 -11.75
CA ALA A 186 -10.15 -48.24 -12.51
C ALA A 186 -9.96 -47.42 -13.79
N ILE A 187 -9.30 -46.26 -13.69
CA ILE A 187 -9.02 -45.40 -14.85
C ILE A 187 -8.01 -46.05 -15.79
N GLN A 188 -6.93 -46.63 -15.27
CA GLN A 188 -5.95 -47.35 -16.09
C GLN A 188 -6.57 -48.53 -16.83
N SER A 189 -7.47 -49.28 -16.21
CA SER A 189 -8.18 -50.39 -16.85
C SER A 189 -9.07 -49.90 -17.99
N ALA A 190 -9.78 -48.78 -17.82
CA ALA A 190 -10.59 -48.20 -18.89
C ALA A 190 -9.72 -47.75 -20.08
N LEU A 191 -8.53 -47.20 -19.82
CA LEU A 191 -7.56 -46.83 -20.85
C LEU A 191 -6.94 -48.05 -21.55
N ALA A 192 -6.63 -49.10 -20.80
CA ALA A 192 -6.12 -50.36 -21.35
C ALA A 192 -7.13 -51.02 -22.31
N ASN A 193 -8.42 -50.84 -22.03
CA ASN A 193 -9.53 -51.25 -22.89
C ASN A 193 -9.77 -50.31 -24.09
N GLN A 194 -8.87 -49.35 -24.34
CA GLN A 194 -8.94 -48.38 -25.45
C GLN A 194 -10.21 -47.52 -25.42
N MET A 195 -10.81 -47.32 -24.24
CA MET A 195 -11.99 -46.46 -24.12
C MET A 195 -11.61 -45.01 -24.32
N ALA A 196 -12.41 -44.29 -25.11
CA ALA A 196 -12.20 -42.87 -25.29
C ALA A 196 -12.59 -42.12 -24.01
N TRP A 197 -11.85 -41.05 -23.71
CA TRP A 197 -12.06 -40.25 -22.49
C TRP A 197 -13.47 -39.67 -22.30
N PRO A 198 -14.20 -39.24 -23.36
CA PRO A 198 -15.60 -38.86 -23.20
C PRO A 198 -16.46 -39.99 -22.63
N ASP A 199 -16.20 -41.23 -23.05
CA ASP A 199 -16.94 -42.42 -22.60
C ASP A 199 -16.58 -42.76 -21.15
N ILE A 200 -15.30 -42.61 -20.77
CA ILE A 200 -14.86 -42.75 -19.37
C ILE A 200 -15.59 -41.75 -18.46
N LYS A 201 -15.81 -40.51 -18.91
CA LYS A 201 -16.58 -39.51 -18.14
C LYS A 201 -18.05 -39.91 -17.96
N VAL A 202 -18.66 -40.50 -18.99
CA VAL A 202 -20.04 -40.99 -18.92
C VAL A 202 -20.14 -42.16 -17.93
N LEU A 203 -19.25 -43.15 -18.06
CA LEU A 203 -19.18 -44.29 -17.13
C LEU A 203 -18.95 -43.85 -15.68
N LEU A 204 -18.08 -42.87 -15.46
CA LEU A 204 -17.80 -42.35 -14.13
C LEU A 204 -19.06 -41.72 -13.49
N LYS A 205 -19.84 -40.94 -14.26
CA LYS A 205 -21.11 -40.35 -13.79
C LYS A 205 -22.17 -41.40 -13.50
N GLU A 206 -22.22 -42.46 -14.31
CA GLU A 206 -23.14 -43.58 -14.06
C GLU A 206 -22.75 -44.36 -12.80
N ALA A 207 -21.46 -44.59 -12.57
CA ALA A 207 -20.95 -45.24 -11.36
C ALA A 207 -21.16 -44.36 -10.11
N GLU A 208 -20.95 -43.05 -10.21
CA GLU A 208 -21.26 -42.08 -9.15
C GLU A 208 -22.76 -42.10 -8.81
N SER A 209 -23.64 -42.14 -9.81
CA SER A 209 -25.10 -42.24 -9.60
C SER A 209 -25.52 -43.56 -8.96
N LYS A 210 -24.71 -44.61 -9.09
CA LYS A 210 -24.91 -45.92 -8.44
C LYS A 210 -24.31 -45.98 -7.03
N GLY A 211 -23.68 -44.90 -6.56
CA GLY A 211 -23.09 -44.81 -5.22
C GLY A 211 -21.71 -45.46 -5.10
N ASP A 212 -20.97 -45.61 -6.21
CA ASP A 212 -19.60 -46.11 -6.14
C ASP A 212 -18.69 -45.10 -5.41
N PRO A 213 -18.01 -45.52 -4.32
CA PRO A 213 -17.18 -44.61 -3.51
C PRO A 213 -15.94 -44.10 -4.25
N VAL A 214 -15.37 -44.91 -5.16
CA VAL A 214 -14.21 -44.53 -5.98
C VAL A 214 -14.64 -43.53 -7.05
N ALA A 215 -15.76 -43.78 -7.72
CA ALA A 215 -16.29 -42.88 -8.73
C ALA A 215 -16.68 -41.52 -8.12
N SER A 216 -17.29 -41.55 -6.94
CA SER A 216 -17.71 -40.35 -6.21
C SER A 216 -16.52 -39.48 -5.75
N ALA A 217 -15.35 -40.09 -5.52
CA ALA A 217 -14.15 -39.35 -5.15
C ALA A 217 -13.50 -38.61 -6.34
N ILE A 218 -13.66 -39.11 -7.57
CA ILE A 218 -13.07 -38.50 -8.77
C ILE A 218 -13.91 -37.28 -9.20
N LYS A 219 -13.35 -36.07 -9.06
CA LYS A 219 -14.05 -34.83 -9.44
C LYS A 219 -13.61 -34.27 -10.79
N GLN A 220 -12.39 -34.55 -11.22
CA GLN A 220 -11.87 -34.06 -12.51
C GLN A 220 -10.91 -35.07 -13.14
N LEU A 221 -10.99 -35.19 -14.48
CA LEU A 221 -10.00 -35.92 -15.28
C LEU A 221 -9.11 -34.88 -16.01
N LYS A 222 -7.80 -34.91 -15.78
CA LYS A 222 -6.79 -34.00 -16.36
C LYS A 222 -5.93 -34.75 -17.37
N LEU A 223 -6.45 -34.80 -18.60
CA LEU A 223 -6.01 -35.72 -19.64
C LEU A 223 -4.64 -35.33 -20.20
N GLU A 224 -4.44 -34.03 -20.38
CA GLU A 224 -3.22 -33.42 -20.89
C GLU A 224 -1.99 -33.65 -20.01
N THR A 225 -2.19 -33.94 -18.73
CA THR A 225 -1.11 -34.19 -17.76
C THR A 225 -1.08 -35.62 -17.27
N ASN A 226 -1.98 -36.51 -17.71
CA ASN A 226 -2.12 -37.87 -17.17
C ASN A 226 -2.43 -37.92 -15.66
N HIS A 227 -3.27 -36.98 -15.17
CA HIS A 227 -3.68 -36.90 -13.76
C HIS A 227 -5.19 -37.02 -13.60
N ILE A 228 -5.63 -37.41 -12.41
CA ILE A 228 -7.02 -37.31 -11.95
C ILE A 228 -7.07 -36.49 -10.66
N SER A 229 -8.09 -35.66 -10.49
CA SER A 229 -8.29 -34.91 -9.25
C SER A 229 -9.29 -35.64 -8.36
N LEU A 230 -8.82 -36.09 -7.21
CA LEU A 230 -9.61 -36.78 -6.20
C LEU A 230 -9.96 -35.83 -5.05
N LEU A 231 -11.21 -35.80 -4.63
CA LEU A 231 -11.61 -35.17 -3.38
C LEU A 231 -11.41 -36.17 -2.25
N LEU A 232 -10.35 -35.96 -1.45
CA LEU A 232 -10.00 -36.84 -0.33
C LEU A 232 -10.45 -36.21 0.99
N HIS A 233 -11.03 -37.04 1.85
CA HIS A 233 -11.46 -36.70 3.20
C HIS A 233 -10.62 -37.50 4.19
N ASP A 234 -10.57 -37.09 5.45
CA ASP A 234 -9.89 -37.89 6.46
C ASP A 234 -10.80 -39.04 6.92
N PRO A 235 -10.46 -40.32 6.66
CA PRO A 235 -11.30 -41.44 7.07
C PRO A 235 -11.34 -41.66 8.60
N TYR A 236 -10.54 -40.90 9.36
CA TYR A 236 -10.46 -40.97 10.83
C TYR A 236 -11.00 -39.72 11.53
N GLU A 237 -11.66 -38.80 10.79
CA GLU A 237 -12.15 -37.51 11.31
C GLU A 237 -13.04 -37.65 12.57
N ASP A 238 -13.87 -38.70 12.64
CA ASP A 238 -14.76 -38.97 13.79
C ASP A 238 -14.04 -39.58 15.01
N SER A 239 -12.80 -40.08 14.85
CA SER A 239 -12.05 -40.78 15.90
C SER A 239 -10.89 -39.96 16.48
N ASP A 240 -10.42 -38.93 15.75
CA ASP A 240 -9.42 -37.97 16.20
C ASP A 240 -10.08 -36.58 16.34
N GLU A 241 -10.47 -36.18 17.56
CA GLU A 241 -11.01 -34.84 17.86
C GLU A 241 -10.03 -33.68 17.53
N GLU A 242 -8.77 -34.01 17.22
CA GLU A 242 -7.69 -33.10 16.78
C GLU A 242 -7.42 -33.12 15.26
N SER A 243 -8.22 -33.83 14.44
CA SER A 243 -7.95 -33.87 13.00
C SER A 243 -8.18 -32.51 12.33
N GLU A 244 -7.08 -31.81 12.02
CA GLU A 244 -7.09 -30.53 11.31
C GLU A 244 -7.13 -30.69 9.77
N LEU A 245 -7.19 -31.92 9.25
CA LEU A 245 -7.12 -32.22 7.82
C LEU A 245 -8.46 -32.02 7.13
N LYS A 246 -8.67 -30.82 6.59
CA LYS A 246 -9.86 -30.50 5.80
C LYS A 246 -9.89 -31.28 4.48
N PRO A 247 -11.09 -31.60 3.96
CA PRO A 247 -11.22 -32.20 2.64
C PRO A 247 -10.55 -31.34 1.56
N MET A 248 -9.73 -31.98 0.72
CA MET A 248 -8.98 -31.31 -0.34
C MET A 248 -9.12 -32.02 -1.68
N LEU A 249 -9.15 -31.22 -2.75
CA LEU A 249 -9.04 -31.71 -4.11
C LEU A 249 -7.56 -31.87 -4.47
N ILE A 250 -7.13 -33.10 -4.71
CA ILE A 250 -5.71 -33.45 -4.88
C ILE A 250 -5.52 -34.12 -6.23
N ASP A 251 -4.50 -33.68 -6.96
CA ASP A 251 -4.13 -34.27 -8.24
C ASP A 251 -3.27 -35.51 -8.02
N ILE A 252 -3.70 -36.62 -8.61
CA ILE A 252 -3.05 -37.93 -8.54
C ILE A 252 -2.55 -38.28 -9.94
N ASP A 253 -1.25 -38.50 -10.03
CA ASP A 253 -0.58 -38.97 -11.24
C ASP A 253 -0.91 -40.44 -11.46
N LEU A 254 -1.53 -40.75 -12.61
CA LEU A 254 -1.90 -42.11 -12.96
C LEU A 254 -0.68 -43.00 -13.23
N ALA A 255 0.51 -42.45 -13.45
CA ALA A 255 1.73 -43.24 -13.64
C ALA A 255 2.33 -43.77 -12.32
N HIS A 256 1.80 -43.35 -11.18
CA HIS A 256 2.31 -43.69 -9.86
C HIS A 256 1.23 -44.30 -8.98
N THR A 257 1.64 -45.14 -8.04
CA THR A 257 0.74 -45.62 -6.98
C THR A 257 0.37 -44.50 -6.02
N ALA A 258 -0.61 -44.73 -5.14
CA ALA A 258 -0.95 -43.82 -4.05
C ALA A 258 0.28 -43.45 -3.22
N PHE A 259 1.11 -44.44 -2.86
CA PHE A 259 2.38 -44.21 -2.15
C PHE A 259 3.36 -43.34 -2.96
N GLY A 260 3.48 -43.59 -4.27
CA GLY A 260 4.32 -42.79 -5.16
C GLY A 260 3.89 -41.32 -5.22
N ASN A 261 2.58 -41.08 -5.31
CA ASN A 261 1.99 -39.74 -5.29
C ASN A 261 2.19 -39.03 -3.94
N ALA A 262 1.91 -39.71 -2.82
CA ALA A 262 2.17 -39.16 -1.48
C ALA A 262 3.65 -38.79 -1.29
N ARG A 263 4.56 -39.67 -1.71
CA ARG A 263 6.01 -39.43 -1.64
C ARG A 263 6.43 -38.23 -2.50
N LYS A 264 5.81 -38.01 -3.66
CA LYS A 264 6.07 -36.85 -4.52
C LYS A 264 5.76 -35.54 -3.77
N TYR A 265 4.61 -35.45 -3.12
CA TYR A 265 4.25 -34.29 -2.30
C TYR A 265 5.15 -34.12 -1.06
N TYR A 266 5.52 -35.21 -0.37
CA TYR A 266 6.52 -35.15 0.72
C TYR A 266 7.92 -34.71 0.23
N ASN A 267 8.32 -35.10 -0.98
CA ASN A 267 9.59 -34.66 -1.55
C ASN A 267 9.55 -33.19 -1.96
N GLN A 268 8.42 -32.72 -2.50
CA GLN A 268 8.19 -31.30 -2.84
C GLN A 268 8.28 -30.41 -1.59
N LYS A 269 7.72 -30.88 -0.46
CA LYS A 269 7.90 -30.28 0.87
C LYS A 269 9.38 -30.09 1.24
N ARG A 270 10.22 -31.10 0.94
CA ARG A 270 11.66 -31.11 1.27
C ARG A 270 12.49 -30.25 0.33
N SER A 271 12.10 -30.11 -0.93
CA SER A 271 12.77 -29.20 -1.89
C SER A 271 12.37 -27.74 -1.71
N ALA A 272 11.25 -27.47 -1.04
CA ALA A 272 10.78 -26.15 -0.67
C ALA A 272 11.32 -25.67 0.69
N ALA A 273 12.11 -26.49 1.41
CA ALA A 273 12.80 -26.14 2.65
C ALA A 273 14.27 -25.81 2.39
#